data_AF-A0A7C0X1S8-F1
#
_entry.id   AF-A0A7C0X1S8-F1
#
_cell.length_a   1.000
_cell.length_b   1.000
_cell.length_c   1.000
_cell.angle_alpha   90.00
_cell.angle_beta   90.00
_cell.angle_gamma   90.00
#
_symmetry.space_group_name_H-M   'P 1'
#
loop_
_entity.id
_entity.type
_entity.pdbx_description
1 polymer ?
#
loop_
_entity_poly.entity_id
_entity_poly.type
_entity_poly.pdbx_seq_one_letter_code
_entity_poly.pdbx_strand_id
1 'polypeptide(L)'
;AEEKRLWQQKVKSLPSKKKIEEYRKRIKKIQLSMKKGDINNILQGLQDVQSLKKDINHDISTTRKTLRDFDMDYSRLKSRTMELNRAVSRDALRLSKKYSLSPKGLTHITQAILGPEVSTWAARSIKWYKRISPLLVRSKKYANGTELVKPIRMRGIDVHFREKNPLPDFLIKKAALSISTKAGSIKGKIQDITPDQDILGRPLVFSFKGSQLKGIDYVNINGELNHVSPTNSEDSIKFSIKGYRVSEMSISHNKNLPIVVKSGLIDLNGNLSLKNGKGLEADVISKLRSARIETTGVRHASLLESTISSALSGIQGFWIKITLKGTLDDYKASITSDLDSVLASSIRNVVAKQTALLKRRLYSAILNSTQAQTQEINGGLKDLLGTRTIITQRMGELASILSNMPQSDSNKGIGFPFQR
;
A
#
# COMPACT_ATOMS: atom_id res chain seq x y z
N ALA A 1 -39.55 -17.93 -10.71
CA ALA A 1 -40.97 -18.20 -11.04
C ALA A 1 -41.31 -19.70 -11.12
N GLU A 2 -40.49 -20.52 -11.77
CA GLU A 2 -40.76 -21.94 -12.01
C GLU A 2 -40.85 -22.79 -10.73
N GLU A 3 -39.92 -22.60 -9.80
CA GLU A 3 -39.85 -23.32 -8.53
C GLU A 3 -41.03 -23.00 -7.59
N LYS A 4 -41.54 -21.76 -7.66
CA LYS A 4 -42.79 -21.35 -7.00
C LYS A 4 -43.98 -22.14 -7.53
N ARG A 5 -44.11 -22.28 -8.85
CA ARG A 5 -45.21 -23.02 -9.48
C ARG A 5 -45.18 -24.50 -9.07
N LEU A 6 -43.98 -25.07 -9.02
CA LEU A 6 -43.74 -26.45 -8.59
C LEU A 6 -44.17 -26.69 -7.14
N TRP A 7 -43.80 -25.79 -6.22
CA TRP A 7 -44.18 -25.89 -4.80
C TRP A 7 -45.67 -25.66 -4.55
N GLN A 8 -46.31 -24.76 -5.31
CA GLN A 8 -47.76 -24.57 -5.27
C GLN A 8 -48.51 -25.83 -5.73
N GLN A 9 -48.02 -26.54 -6.73
CA GLN A 9 -48.58 -27.81 -7.18
C GLN A 9 -48.40 -28.92 -6.12
N LYS A 10 -47.20 -29.05 -5.54
CA LYS A 10 -46.93 -30.02 -4.47
C LYS A 10 -47.81 -29.82 -3.23
N VAL A 11 -48.15 -28.57 -2.88
CA VAL A 11 -49.07 -28.29 -1.76
C VAL A 11 -50.53 -28.62 -2.10
N LYS A 12 -50.93 -28.53 -3.38
CA LYS A 12 -52.26 -28.97 -3.82
C LYS A 12 -52.43 -30.49 -3.73
N SER A 13 -51.36 -31.26 -3.92
CA SER A 13 -51.37 -32.73 -3.76
C SER A 13 -51.31 -33.21 -2.30
N LEU A 14 -51.03 -32.32 -1.34
CA LEU A 14 -51.10 -32.65 0.08
C LEU A 14 -52.57 -32.78 0.54
N PRO A 15 -52.83 -33.54 1.62
CA PRO A 15 -54.16 -33.68 2.21
C PRO A 15 -54.82 -32.31 2.40
N SER A 16 -55.97 -32.10 1.76
CA SER A 16 -56.67 -30.83 1.81
C SER A 16 -57.33 -30.65 3.18
N LYS A 17 -57.66 -29.40 3.55
CA LYS A 17 -58.48 -29.13 4.74
C LYS A 17 -59.77 -29.97 4.75
N LYS A 18 -60.36 -30.20 3.58
CA LYS A 18 -61.54 -31.06 3.42
C LYS A 18 -61.27 -32.52 3.80
N LYS A 19 -60.14 -33.09 3.36
CA LYS A 19 -59.71 -34.45 3.71
C LYS A 19 -59.40 -34.59 5.21
N ILE A 20 -58.79 -33.56 5.80
CA ILE A 20 -58.53 -33.47 7.24
C ILE A 20 -59.85 -33.45 8.05
N GLU A 21 -60.85 -32.70 7.59
CA GLU A 21 -62.20 -32.70 8.19
C GLU A 21 -62.94 -34.03 8.00
N GLU A 22 -62.77 -34.69 6.85
CA GLU A 22 -63.29 -36.05 6.61
C GLU A 22 -62.68 -37.06 7.59
N TYR A 23 -61.39 -36.95 7.91
CA TYR A 23 -60.77 -37.75 8.96
C TYR A 23 -61.37 -37.48 10.34
N ARG A 24 -61.59 -36.21 10.71
CA ARG A 24 -62.28 -35.88 11.98
C ARG A 24 -63.69 -36.47 12.06
N LYS A 25 -64.44 -36.44 10.96
CA LYS A 25 -65.79 -37.04 10.86
C LYS A 25 -65.75 -38.56 10.99
N ARG A 26 -64.82 -39.23 10.30
CA ARG A 26 -64.62 -40.68 10.41
C ARG A 26 -64.26 -41.10 11.84
N ILE A 27 -63.37 -40.38 12.51
CA ILE A 27 -63.03 -40.63 13.92
C ILE A 27 -64.27 -40.52 14.82
N LYS A 28 -65.08 -39.45 14.68
CA LYS A 28 -66.32 -39.29 15.46
C LYS A 28 -67.30 -40.43 15.21
N LYS A 29 -67.47 -40.86 13.96
CA LYS A 29 -68.35 -41.98 13.59
C LYS A 29 -67.91 -43.28 14.25
N ILE A 30 -66.61 -43.57 14.22
CA ILE A 30 -65.98 -44.75 14.85
C ILE A 30 -66.14 -44.70 16.39
N GLN A 31 -65.94 -43.53 17.01
CA GLN A 31 -66.15 -43.38 18.46
C GLN A 31 -67.61 -43.60 18.87
N LEU A 32 -68.57 -43.15 18.05
CA LEU A 32 -70.00 -43.35 18.30
C LEU A 32 -70.44 -44.80 18.08
N SER A 33 -69.89 -45.51 17.11
CA SER A 33 -70.21 -46.93 16.87
C SER A 33 -69.65 -47.83 17.98
N MET A 34 -68.45 -47.55 18.49
CA MET A 34 -67.87 -48.31 19.62
C MET A 34 -68.59 -48.09 20.95
N LYS A 35 -69.21 -46.90 21.17
CA LYS A 35 -70.00 -46.63 22.39
C LYS A 35 -71.35 -47.37 22.44
N LYS A 36 -71.87 -47.86 21.30
CA LYS A 36 -73.19 -48.51 21.22
C LYS A 36 -73.18 -50.01 21.58
N GLY A 37 -72.02 -50.61 21.86
CA GLY A 37 -71.89 -51.88 22.60
C GLY A 37 -72.22 -53.18 21.86
N ASP A 38 -72.41 -53.17 20.54
CA ASP A 38 -72.70 -54.37 19.74
C ASP A 38 -71.41 -55.02 19.21
N ILE A 39 -71.23 -56.33 19.43
CA ILE A 39 -70.02 -57.10 19.12
C ILE A 39 -69.65 -57.03 17.62
N ASN A 40 -70.64 -57.03 16.73
CA ASN A 40 -70.41 -56.90 15.29
C ASN A 40 -69.93 -55.48 14.91
N ASN A 41 -70.41 -54.45 15.61
CA ASN A 41 -70.02 -53.06 15.40
C ASN A 41 -68.60 -52.75 15.97
N ILE A 42 -68.13 -53.53 16.94
CA ILE A 42 -66.78 -53.41 17.52
C ILE A 42 -65.71 -53.98 16.56
N LEU A 43 -65.96 -55.16 15.97
CA LEU A 43 -65.05 -55.78 15.00
C LEU A 43 -64.86 -54.94 13.72
N GLN A 44 -65.94 -54.41 13.17
CA GLN A 44 -65.89 -53.49 12.03
C GLN A 44 -65.21 -52.16 12.39
N GLY A 45 -65.46 -51.65 13.61
CA GLY A 45 -64.80 -50.47 14.15
C GLY A 45 -63.28 -50.62 14.27
N LEU A 46 -62.77 -51.79 14.64
CA LEU A 46 -61.32 -52.06 14.73
C LEU A 46 -60.63 -52.05 13.36
N GLN A 47 -61.25 -52.65 12.34
CA GLN A 47 -60.74 -52.61 10.95
C GLN A 47 -60.77 -51.18 10.38
N ASP A 48 -61.83 -50.41 10.68
CA ASP A 48 -61.96 -49.01 10.30
C ASP A 48 -60.93 -48.11 11.00
N VAL A 49 -60.61 -48.37 12.28
CA VAL A 49 -59.52 -47.68 13.00
C VAL A 49 -58.16 -48.00 12.37
N GLN A 50 -57.90 -49.27 12.06
CA GLN A 50 -56.61 -49.68 11.51
C GLN A 50 -56.38 -49.12 10.10
N SER A 51 -57.40 -49.12 9.24
CA SER A 51 -57.34 -48.51 7.90
C SER A 51 -57.19 -46.98 7.98
N LEU A 52 -57.97 -46.31 8.83
CA LEU A 52 -57.87 -44.86 9.05
C LEU A 52 -56.49 -44.45 9.62
N LYS A 53 -55.94 -45.25 10.53
CA LYS A 53 -54.59 -45.06 11.07
C LYS A 53 -53.52 -45.23 9.99
N LYS A 54 -53.68 -46.20 9.09
CA LYS A 54 -52.79 -46.38 7.93
C LYS A 54 -52.84 -45.19 6.98
N ASP A 55 -54.04 -44.69 6.66
CA ASP A 55 -54.23 -43.52 5.80
C ASP A 55 -53.63 -42.25 6.40
N ILE A 56 -53.90 -41.96 7.68
CA ILE A 56 -53.35 -40.79 8.38
C ILE A 56 -51.83 -40.89 8.50
N ASN A 57 -51.28 -42.07 8.80
CA ASN A 57 -49.82 -42.27 8.85
C ASN A 57 -49.15 -42.10 7.49
N HIS A 58 -49.79 -42.55 6.42
CA HIS A 58 -49.32 -42.33 5.05
C HIS A 58 -49.32 -40.84 4.71
N ASP A 59 -50.38 -40.12 5.04
CA ASP A 59 -50.51 -38.68 4.83
C ASP A 59 -49.53 -37.86 5.68
N ILE A 60 -49.26 -38.28 6.93
CA ILE A 60 -48.22 -37.70 7.80
C ILE A 60 -46.83 -37.94 7.22
N SER A 61 -46.53 -39.16 6.76
CA SER A 61 -45.23 -39.50 6.16
C SER A 61 -44.98 -38.69 4.89
N THR A 62 -45.99 -38.59 4.03
CA THR A 62 -45.97 -37.79 2.80
C THR A 62 -45.77 -36.31 3.13
N THR A 63 -46.54 -35.75 4.06
CA THR A 63 -46.41 -34.33 4.47
C THR A 63 -45.05 -34.04 5.11
N ARG A 64 -44.51 -34.95 5.92
CA ARG A 64 -43.18 -34.85 6.54
C ARG A 64 -42.06 -34.93 5.48
N LYS A 65 -42.20 -35.79 4.46
CA LYS A 65 -41.28 -35.83 3.33
C LYS A 65 -41.32 -34.53 2.54
N THR A 66 -42.50 -34.03 2.21
CA THR A 66 -42.69 -32.76 1.50
C THR A 66 -42.12 -31.57 2.27
N LEU A 67 -42.24 -31.53 3.61
CA LEU A 67 -41.64 -30.50 4.45
C LEU A 67 -40.10 -30.56 4.44
N ARG A 68 -39.51 -31.76 4.48
CA ARG A 68 -38.06 -31.94 4.39
C ARG A 68 -37.51 -31.50 3.02
N ASP A 69 -38.16 -31.94 1.95
CA ASP A 69 -37.80 -31.55 0.58
C ASP A 69 -37.90 -30.01 0.42
N PHE A 70 -38.93 -29.40 1.01
CA PHE A 70 -39.12 -27.95 1.01
C PHE A 70 -37.98 -27.22 1.73
N ASP A 71 -37.64 -27.64 2.95
CA ASP A 71 -36.59 -27.01 3.75
C ASP A 71 -35.21 -27.13 3.07
N MET A 72 -34.96 -28.24 2.36
CA MET A 72 -33.76 -28.43 1.54
C MET A 72 -33.69 -27.47 0.34
N ASP A 73 -34.76 -27.40 -0.46
CA ASP A 73 -34.82 -26.56 -1.65
C ASP A 73 -34.77 -25.06 -1.27
N TYR A 74 -35.49 -24.68 -0.21
CA TYR A 74 -35.46 -23.32 0.34
C TYR A 74 -34.05 -22.94 0.81
N SER A 75 -33.33 -23.84 1.49
CA SER A 75 -31.96 -23.60 1.95
C SER A 75 -30.99 -23.46 0.77
N ARG A 76 -31.15 -24.28 -0.27
CA ARG A 76 -30.35 -24.20 -1.51
C ARG A 76 -30.57 -22.87 -2.24
N LEU A 77 -31.82 -22.42 -2.36
CA LEU A 77 -32.16 -21.13 -2.97
C LEU A 77 -31.61 -19.97 -2.17
N LYS A 78 -31.79 -19.97 -0.84
CA LYS A 78 -31.24 -18.95 0.06
C LYS A 78 -29.72 -18.86 -0.07
N SER A 79 -29.02 -20.00 -0.17
CA SER A 79 -27.56 -20.04 -0.38
C SER A 79 -27.16 -19.42 -1.71
N ARG A 80 -27.84 -19.75 -2.80
CA ARG A 80 -27.58 -19.17 -4.14
C ARG A 80 -27.80 -17.66 -4.17
N THR A 81 -28.82 -17.15 -3.49
CA THR A 81 -29.05 -15.69 -3.36
C THR A 81 -27.95 -15.01 -2.56
N MET A 82 -27.46 -15.63 -1.49
CA MET A 82 -26.31 -15.11 -0.72
C MET A 82 -25.01 -15.15 -1.54
N GLU A 83 -24.80 -16.18 -2.35
CA GLU A 83 -23.66 -16.29 -3.26
C GLU A 83 -23.68 -15.22 -4.35
N LEU A 84 -24.85 -14.89 -4.89
CA LEU A 84 -25.02 -13.81 -5.88
C LEU A 84 -24.60 -12.45 -5.29
N ASN A 85 -25.07 -12.12 -4.09
CA ASN A 85 -24.65 -10.88 -3.40
C ASN A 85 -23.15 -10.85 -3.08
N ARG A 86 -22.56 -12.00 -2.73
CA ARG A 86 -21.11 -12.14 -2.54
C ARG A 86 -20.36 -11.99 -3.87
N ALA A 87 -20.90 -12.48 -4.99
CA ALA A 87 -20.30 -12.33 -6.31
C ALA A 87 -20.24 -10.86 -6.74
N VAL A 88 -21.34 -10.12 -6.57
CA VAL A 88 -21.39 -8.67 -6.80
C VAL A 88 -20.29 -7.94 -6.01
N SER A 89 -20.13 -8.30 -4.73
CA SER A 89 -19.11 -7.71 -3.86
C SER A 89 -17.68 -8.05 -4.32
N ARG A 90 -17.45 -9.29 -4.76
CA ARG A 90 -16.15 -9.75 -5.30
C ARG A 90 -15.77 -9.05 -6.60
N ASP A 91 -16.72 -8.85 -7.51
CA ASP A 91 -16.47 -8.15 -8.76
C ASP A 91 -16.18 -6.67 -8.55
N ALA A 92 -16.91 -6.01 -7.65
CA ALA A 92 -16.60 -4.64 -7.24
C ALA A 92 -15.17 -4.51 -6.67
N LEU A 93 -14.75 -5.47 -5.84
CA LEU A 93 -13.38 -5.52 -5.30
C LEU A 93 -12.32 -5.75 -6.40
N ARG A 94 -12.61 -6.65 -7.35
CA ARG A 94 -11.69 -6.95 -8.47
C ARG A 94 -11.47 -5.74 -9.37
N LEU A 95 -12.56 -5.07 -9.77
CA LEU A 95 -12.50 -3.84 -10.55
C LEU A 95 -11.76 -2.73 -9.79
N SER A 96 -12.10 -2.55 -8.51
CA SER A 96 -11.41 -1.58 -7.65
C SER A 96 -9.90 -1.82 -7.55
N LYS A 97 -9.46 -3.08 -7.45
CA LYS A 97 -8.03 -3.45 -7.38
C LYS A 97 -7.30 -3.24 -8.71
N LYS A 98 -7.96 -3.52 -9.84
CA LYS A 98 -7.39 -3.34 -11.18
C LYS A 98 -6.99 -1.88 -11.46
N TYR A 99 -7.75 -0.93 -10.90
CA TYR A 99 -7.56 0.50 -11.13
C TYR A 99 -6.92 1.25 -9.95
N SER A 100 -6.46 0.55 -8.90
CA SER A 100 -5.75 1.18 -7.77
C SER A 100 -4.24 1.34 -8.04
N LEU A 101 -3.63 2.43 -7.55
CA LEU A 101 -2.19 2.70 -7.64
C LEU A 101 -1.34 1.64 -6.92
N SER A 102 -0.26 1.18 -7.56
CA SER A 102 0.64 0.18 -6.98
C SER A 102 1.60 0.79 -5.92
N PRO A 103 1.88 0.10 -4.80
CA PRO A 103 2.74 0.61 -3.73
C PRO A 103 4.21 0.85 -4.12
N LYS A 104 4.72 0.18 -5.15
CA LYS A 104 6.14 0.25 -5.57
C LYS A 104 6.55 1.64 -6.08
N GLY A 105 5.61 2.46 -6.56
CA GLY A 105 5.88 3.82 -7.02
C GLY A 105 6.10 4.85 -5.90
N LEU A 106 5.88 4.48 -4.63
CA LEU A 106 5.85 5.43 -3.50
C LEU A 106 7.15 5.47 -2.68
N THR A 107 8.18 4.70 -3.03
CA THR A 107 9.40 4.56 -2.21
C THR A 107 10.51 5.56 -2.54
N HIS A 108 10.35 6.38 -3.58
CA HIS A 108 11.37 7.35 -4.05
C HIS A 108 10.76 8.73 -4.37
N ILE A 109 9.74 9.14 -3.60
CA ILE A 109 9.00 10.39 -3.86
C ILE A 109 9.92 11.59 -3.69
N THR A 110 10.75 11.60 -2.65
CA THR A 110 11.70 12.69 -2.39
C THR A 110 12.71 12.82 -3.53
N GLN A 111 13.19 11.69 -4.06
CA GLN A 111 14.07 11.68 -5.23
C GLN A 111 13.39 12.25 -6.47
N ALA A 112 12.11 11.94 -6.71
CA ALA A 112 11.36 12.49 -7.84
C ALA A 112 11.17 14.01 -7.73
N ILE A 113 11.02 14.54 -6.51
CA ILE A 113 10.79 15.97 -6.26
C ILE A 113 12.09 16.78 -6.28
N LEU A 114 13.15 16.27 -5.64
CA LEU A 114 14.41 17.01 -5.40
C LEU A 114 15.56 16.59 -6.33
N GLY A 115 15.41 15.49 -7.06
CA GLY A 115 16.40 14.97 -8.00
C GLY A 115 16.97 16.02 -8.95
N PRO A 116 16.14 16.79 -9.65
CA PRO A 116 16.62 17.83 -10.56
C PRO A 116 17.53 18.88 -9.91
N GLU A 117 17.23 19.28 -8.67
CA GLU A 117 17.98 20.34 -7.98
C GLU A 117 19.29 19.82 -7.42
N VAL A 118 19.27 18.59 -6.89
CA VAL A 118 20.48 17.89 -6.47
C VAL A 118 21.44 17.71 -7.66
N SER A 119 20.94 17.29 -8.82
CA SER A 119 21.75 17.19 -10.05
C SER A 119 22.32 18.54 -10.48
N THR A 120 21.53 19.62 -10.36
CA THR A 120 22.01 20.98 -10.68
C THR A 120 23.12 21.43 -9.71
N TRP A 121 23.00 21.16 -8.41
CA TRP A 121 24.03 21.46 -7.43
C TRP A 121 25.28 20.61 -7.65
N ALA A 122 25.13 19.32 -7.94
CA ALA A 122 26.23 18.42 -8.27
C ALA A 122 27.01 18.90 -9.51
N ALA A 123 26.31 19.20 -10.60
CA ALA A 123 26.91 19.73 -11.83
C ALA A 123 27.69 21.04 -11.59
N ARG A 124 27.14 21.94 -10.76
CA ARG A 124 27.82 23.19 -10.39
C ARG A 124 29.10 22.94 -9.59
N SER A 125 29.06 22.03 -8.62
CA SER A 125 30.24 21.66 -7.82
C SER A 125 31.32 21.01 -8.68
N ILE A 126 30.95 20.10 -9.58
CA ILE A 126 31.87 19.47 -10.54
C ILE A 126 32.49 20.52 -11.46
N LYS A 127 31.71 21.50 -11.94
CA LYS A 127 32.23 22.60 -12.77
C LYS A 127 33.29 23.42 -12.02
N TRP A 128 33.09 23.71 -10.73
CA TRP A 128 34.09 24.39 -9.93
C TRP A 128 35.34 23.55 -9.70
N TYR A 129 35.17 22.24 -9.46
CA TYR A 129 36.29 21.31 -9.36
C TYR A 129 37.13 21.27 -10.66
N LYS A 130 36.47 21.14 -11.82
CA LYS A 130 37.15 21.17 -13.13
C LYS A 130 37.92 22.48 -13.39
N ARG A 131 37.49 23.60 -12.81
CA ARG A 131 38.21 24.89 -12.92
C ARG A 131 39.49 24.94 -12.10
N ILE A 132 39.54 24.25 -10.96
CA ILE A 132 40.73 24.22 -10.10
C ILE A 132 41.70 23.09 -10.45
N SER A 133 41.21 22.02 -11.10
CA SER A 133 42.01 20.85 -11.48
C SER A 133 43.32 21.17 -12.24
N PRO A 134 43.38 22.15 -13.17
CA PRO A 134 44.64 22.52 -13.83
C PRO A 134 45.73 23.06 -12.90
N LEU A 135 45.37 23.52 -11.70
CA LEU A 135 46.34 23.95 -10.68
C LEU A 135 46.92 22.77 -9.88
N LEU A 136 46.30 21.59 -9.97
CA LEU A 136 46.69 20.38 -9.24
C LEU A 136 47.58 19.47 -10.07
N VAL A 137 47.40 19.50 -11.39
CA VAL A 137 48.12 18.63 -12.33
C VAL A 137 48.45 19.43 -13.59
N ARG A 138 49.73 19.50 -13.96
CA ARG A 138 50.11 19.99 -15.30
C ARG A 138 49.54 19.03 -16.35
N SER A 139 48.96 19.58 -17.43
CA SER A 139 48.56 18.79 -18.59
C SER A 139 49.79 18.27 -19.33
N LYS A 140 50.46 17.25 -18.79
CA LYS A 140 51.62 16.61 -19.40
C LYS A 140 51.09 15.61 -20.43
N LYS A 141 51.28 15.88 -21.73
CA LYS A 141 51.01 14.92 -22.81
C LYS A 141 52.13 13.88 -22.81
N TYR A 142 51.88 12.73 -22.20
CA TYR A 142 52.81 11.60 -22.26
C TYR A 142 52.50 10.73 -23.48
N ALA A 143 53.50 10.50 -24.33
CA ALA A 143 53.51 9.39 -25.28
C ALA A 143 54.59 8.40 -24.80
N ASN A 144 54.22 7.15 -24.53
CA ASN A 144 55.12 6.08 -24.11
C ASN A 144 56.06 6.43 -22.92
N GLY A 145 55.53 7.13 -21.90
CA GLY A 145 56.24 7.32 -20.63
C GLY A 145 57.51 8.19 -20.69
N THR A 146 57.78 8.85 -21.82
CA THR A 146 58.88 9.82 -21.96
C THR A 146 58.36 11.10 -22.63
N GLU A 147 58.79 12.24 -22.13
CA GLU A 147 58.51 13.53 -22.75
C GLU A 147 59.27 13.60 -24.08
N LEU A 148 58.54 13.65 -25.20
CA LEU A 148 59.13 13.73 -26.55
C LEU A 148 59.71 15.13 -26.77
N VAL A 149 60.90 15.38 -26.25
CA VAL A 149 61.77 16.45 -26.76
C VAL A 149 62.78 15.81 -27.68
N LYS A 150 62.49 15.74 -28.99
CA LYS A 150 63.54 15.52 -29.99
C LYS A 150 64.28 16.85 -30.16
N PRO A 151 65.56 16.97 -29.75
CA PRO A 151 66.29 18.20 -29.97
C PRO A 151 66.53 18.37 -31.48
N ILE A 152 66.02 19.47 -32.03
CA ILE A 152 66.49 20.01 -33.31
C ILE A 152 67.94 20.43 -33.06
N ARG A 153 68.90 19.82 -33.76
CA ARG A 153 70.33 20.16 -33.61
C ARG A 153 70.52 21.67 -33.81
N MET A 154 71.40 22.26 -33.00
CA MET A 154 71.81 23.69 -32.95
C MET A 154 71.07 24.62 -31.96
N ARG A 155 70.14 24.13 -31.12
CA ARG A 155 69.76 24.83 -29.87
C ARG A 155 70.42 24.12 -28.69
N GLY A 156 71.06 24.89 -27.80
CA GLY A 156 71.50 24.35 -26.49
C GLY A 156 70.33 23.67 -25.78
N ILE A 157 70.62 22.60 -25.04
CA ILE A 157 69.63 21.88 -24.22
C ILE A 157 69.87 22.21 -22.75
N ASP A 158 68.79 22.40 -21.99
CA ASP A 158 68.86 22.54 -20.55
C ASP A 158 69.08 21.16 -19.92
N VAL A 159 70.31 20.90 -19.44
CA VAL A 159 70.64 19.67 -18.73
C VAL A 159 70.24 19.80 -17.26
N HIS A 160 69.23 19.03 -16.85
CA HIS A 160 68.76 19.01 -15.47
C HIS A 160 69.61 18.05 -14.63
N PHE A 161 70.28 18.58 -13.60
CA PHE A 161 71.02 17.78 -12.63
C PHE A 161 70.07 17.17 -11.60
N ARG A 162 70.40 15.98 -11.09
CA ARG A 162 69.62 15.38 -9.99
C ARG A 162 69.81 16.18 -8.72
N GLU A 163 68.76 16.89 -8.32
CA GLU A 163 68.72 17.60 -7.05
C GLU A 163 68.40 16.64 -5.89
N LYS A 164 69.00 16.88 -4.71
CA LYS A 164 68.74 16.07 -3.51
C LYS A 164 67.32 16.27 -2.97
N ASN A 165 66.78 17.48 -3.11
CA ASN A 165 65.43 17.88 -2.69
C ASN A 165 64.81 18.72 -3.82
N PRO A 166 64.35 18.08 -4.92
CA PRO A 166 63.82 18.82 -6.05
C PRO A 166 62.59 19.61 -5.61
N LEU A 167 62.57 20.90 -5.94
CA LEU A 167 61.40 21.75 -5.73
C LEU A 167 60.69 21.95 -7.07
N PRO A 168 59.35 22.06 -7.06
CA PRO A 168 58.63 22.37 -8.28
C PRO A 168 58.92 23.82 -8.70
N ASP A 169 58.84 24.10 -10.01
CA ASP A 169 59.04 25.44 -10.58
C ASP A 169 58.12 26.50 -9.95
N PHE A 170 56.97 26.07 -9.43
CA PHE A 170 56.00 26.90 -8.76
C PHE A 170 55.51 26.23 -7.48
N LEU A 171 55.64 26.94 -6.36
CA LEU A 171 55.15 26.50 -5.05
C LEU A 171 54.66 27.67 -4.21
N ILE A 172 53.37 27.65 -3.85
CA ILE A 172 52.87 28.44 -2.73
C ILE A 172 52.83 27.53 -1.51
N LYS A 173 53.83 27.66 -0.63
CA LYS A 173 53.92 26.86 0.61
C LYS A 173 52.71 27.06 1.52
N LYS A 174 52.22 28.30 1.63
CA LYS A 174 51.11 28.66 2.52
C LYS A 174 50.37 29.89 2.00
N ALA A 175 49.06 29.75 1.84
CA ALA A 175 48.14 30.85 1.58
C ALA A 175 47.15 30.96 2.74
N ALA A 176 47.11 32.12 3.41
CA ALA A 176 46.07 32.42 4.39
C ALA A 176 44.97 33.22 3.71
N LEU A 177 43.73 32.74 3.81
CA LEU A 177 42.58 33.33 3.12
C LEU A 177 41.53 33.76 4.14
N SER A 178 40.90 34.90 3.89
CA SER A 178 39.74 35.39 4.63
C SER A 178 38.67 35.77 3.62
N ILE A 179 37.57 35.02 3.63
CA ILE A 179 36.44 35.21 2.73
C ILE A 179 35.38 35.99 3.51
N SER A 180 35.19 37.25 3.14
CA SER A 180 34.12 38.09 3.68
C SER A 180 32.82 37.79 2.96
N THR A 181 31.83 37.28 3.70
CA THR A 181 30.48 37.01 3.21
C THR A 181 29.48 37.91 3.91
N LYS A 182 28.24 37.98 3.42
CA LYS A 182 27.14 38.65 4.15
C LYS A 182 26.90 38.06 5.55
N ALA A 183 27.29 36.80 5.76
CA ALA A 183 27.20 36.11 7.04
C ALA A 183 28.42 36.41 7.96
N GLY A 184 29.49 37.02 7.47
CA GLY A 184 30.72 37.23 8.23
C GLY A 184 31.95 36.62 7.55
N SER A 185 33.06 36.56 8.29
CA SER A 185 34.36 36.12 7.77
C SER A 185 34.58 34.61 7.97
N ILE A 186 34.81 33.89 6.88
CA ILE A 186 35.31 32.52 6.90
C ILE A 186 36.81 32.58 6.65
N LYS A 187 37.61 32.05 7.59
CA LYS A 187 39.07 32.09 7.50
C LYS A 187 39.61 30.70 7.22
N GLY A 188 40.68 30.62 6.45
CA GLY A 188 41.30 29.35 6.15
C GLY A 188 42.74 29.46 5.74
N LYS A 189 43.34 28.29 5.57
CA LYS A 189 44.72 28.11 5.13
C LYS A 189 44.74 27.04 4.05
N ILE A 190 45.52 27.28 3.01
CA ILE A 190 45.89 26.30 1.99
C ILE A 190 47.41 26.13 2.06
N GLN A 191 47.89 24.91 1.94
CA GLN A 191 49.32 24.59 1.94
C GLN A 191 49.69 23.82 0.68
N ASP A 192 50.94 23.98 0.26
CA ASP A 192 51.55 23.20 -0.83
C ASP A 192 50.77 23.30 -2.17
N ILE A 193 50.43 24.53 -2.60
CA ILE A 193 49.80 24.74 -3.91
C ILE A 193 50.88 24.64 -5.00
N THR A 194 50.82 23.56 -5.76
CA THR A 194 51.68 23.30 -6.92
C THR A 194 51.01 22.29 -7.86
N PRO A 195 51.21 22.40 -9.18
CA PRO A 195 50.75 21.39 -10.13
C PRO A 195 51.72 20.20 -10.27
N ASP A 196 52.86 20.24 -9.56
CA ASP A 196 53.93 19.24 -9.59
C ASP A 196 54.09 18.58 -8.20
N GLN A 197 52.99 18.03 -7.67
CA GLN A 197 52.97 17.35 -6.36
C GLN A 197 53.83 16.08 -6.33
N ASP A 198 54.02 15.45 -7.48
CA ASP A 198 54.93 14.31 -7.69
C ASP A 198 56.40 14.68 -7.41
N ILE A 199 56.78 15.91 -7.72
CA ILE A 199 58.12 16.46 -7.41
C ILE A 199 58.19 16.85 -5.93
N LEU A 200 57.17 17.53 -5.41
CA LEU A 200 57.14 18.01 -4.03
C LEU A 200 57.04 16.87 -2.99
N GLY A 201 56.43 15.74 -3.36
CA GLY A 201 56.19 14.60 -2.49
C GLY A 201 55.12 14.84 -1.41
N ARG A 202 54.35 15.93 -1.49
CA ARG A 202 53.30 16.29 -0.52
C ARG A 202 52.02 16.76 -1.23
N PRO A 203 50.84 16.41 -0.68
CA PRO A 203 49.56 16.83 -1.24
C PRO A 203 49.20 18.28 -0.86
N LEU A 204 48.32 18.88 -1.65
CA LEU A 204 47.70 20.16 -1.28
C LEU A 204 46.66 19.90 -0.18
N VAL A 205 46.81 20.57 0.97
CA VAL A 205 45.83 20.50 2.07
C VAL A 205 45.21 21.86 2.34
N PHE A 206 43.91 21.87 2.66
CA PHE A 206 43.20 23.09 3.01
C PHE A 206 42.24 22.91 4.18
N SER A 207 42.07 23.98 4.96
CA SER A 207 41.13 24.05 6.07
C SER A 207 40.52 25.44 6.16
N PHE A 208 39.20 25.52 6.17
CA PHE A 208 38.42 26.74 6.34
C PHE A 208 37.46 26.58 7.51
N LYS A 209 37.42 27.59 8.39
CA LYS A 209 36.56 27.63 9.57
C LYS A 209 35.89 28.99 9.69
N GLY A 210 34.63 28.97 10.10
CA GLY A 210 33.86 30.15 10.48
C GLY A 210 32.99 29.82 11.68
N SER A 211 32.92 30.73 12.64
CA SER A 211 32.11 30.61 13.84
C SER A 211 31.38 31.93 14.09
N GLN A 212 30.20 31.87 14.71
CA GLN A 212 29.39 33.05 15.04
C GLN A 212 29.08 33.91 13.81
N LEU A 213 28.80 33.26 12.67
CA LEU A 213 28.40 33.95 11.45
C LEU A 213 26.92 34.36 11.58
N LYS A 214 26.56 35.52 11.03
CA LYS A 214 25.19 35.96 10.90
C LYS A 214 24.40 34.94 10.07
N GLY A 215 23.54 34.19 10.76
CA GLY A 215 22.71 33.16 10.14
C GLY A 215 23.37 31.79 9.97
N ILE A 216 24.60 31.58 10.44
CA ILE A 216 25.25 30.25 10.46
C ILE A 216 26.05 30.11 11.75
N ASP A 217 25.77 29.09 12.55
CA ASP A 217 26.46 28.94 13.84
C ASP A 217 27.93 28.52 13.63
N TYR A 218 28.15 27.60 12.68
CA TYR A 218 29.48 27.04 12.41
C TYR A 218 29.63 26.56 10.96
N VAL A 219 30.83 26.78 10.39
CA VAL A 219 31.28 26.23 9.11
C VAL A 219 32.67 25.64 9.29
N ASN A 220 32.87 24.43 8.77
CA ASN A 220 34.17 23.79 8.71
C ASN A 220 34.29 22.98 7.42
N ILE A 221 35.35 23.25 6.66
CA ILE A 221 35.64 22.58 5.41
C ILE A 221 37.11 22.19 5.47
N ASN A 222 37.40 20.90 5.34
CA ASN A 222 38.77 20.39 5.27
C ASN A 222 38.89 19.52 4.04
N GLY A 223 40.04 19.56 3.39
CA GLY A 223 40.29 18.68 2.26
C GLY A 223 41.75 18.50 1.97
N GLU A 224 42.01 17.44 1.21
CA GLU A 224 43.30 17.03 0.71
C GLU A 224 43.12 16.71 -0.76
N LEU A 225 43.92 17.34 -1.62
CA LEU A 225 43.93 17.08 -3.05
C LEU A 225 45.25 16.39 -3.39
N ASN A 226 45.25 15.06 -3.37
CA ASN A 226 46.45 14.25 -3.43
C ASN A 226 46.71 13.73 -4.85
N HIS A 227 47.64 14.38 -5.52
CA HIS A 227 48.14 14.03 -6.86
C HIS A 227 49.64 13.72 -6.83
N VAL A 228 50.19 13.39 -5.65
CA VAL A 228 51.60 12.99 -5.50
C VAL A 228 51.92 11.77 -6.37
N SER A 229 50.95 10.86 -6.53
CA SER A 229 50.97 9.83 -7.56
C SER A 229 49.93 10.14 -8.63
N PRO A 230 50.33 10.65 -9.82
CA PRO A 230 49.38 11.03 -10.87
C PRO A 230 48.49 9.89 -11.37
N THR A 231 48.95 8.65 -11.26
CA THR A 231 48.20 7.44 -11.65
C THR A 231 47.28 6.91 -10.55
N ASN A 232 47.53 7.29 -9.30
CA ASN A 232 46.77 6.86 -8.11
C ASN A 232 46.34 8.07 -7.27
N SER A 233 45.75 9.09 -7.91
CA SER A 233 45.33 10.31 -7.22
C SER A 233 44.09 10.08 -6.36
N GLU A 234 44.02 10.76 -5.22
CA GLU A 234 42.85 10.73 -4.34
C GLU A 234 42.58 12.13 -3.79
N ASP A 235 41.49 12.74 -4.25
CA ASP A 235 40.99 13.97 -3.67
C ASP A 235 39.94 13.64 -2.62
N SER A 236 39.98 14.32 -1.48
CA SER A 236 38.97 14.17 -0.43
C SER A 236 38.59 15.51 0.18
N ILE A 237 37.29 15.70 0.41
CA ILE A 237 36.75 16.91 1.01
C ILE A 237 35.71 16.52 2.05
N LYS A 238 35.84 17.04 3.27
CA LYS A 238 34.86 16.90 4.35
C LYS A 238 34.36 18.28 4.75
N PHE A 239 33.04 18.44 4.80
CA PHE A 239 32.43 19.70 5.23
C PHE A 239 31.34 19.48 6.28
N SER A 240 31.19 20.45 7.17
CA SER A 240 30.14 20.52 8.17
C SER A 240 29.69 21.97 8.30
N ILE A 241 28.39 22.19 8.16
CA ILE A 241 27.73 23.48 8.35
C ILE A 241 26.61 23.24 9.36
N LYS A 242 26.58 24.03 10.44
CA LYS A 242 25.55 23.90 11.47
C LYS A 242 24.79 25.20 11.66
N GLY A 243 23.49 25.05 11.92
CA GLY A 243 22.60 26.16 12.26
C GLY A 243 22.44 27.17 11.14
N TYR A 244 22.47 26.72 9.87
CA TYR A 244 22.20 27.60 8.75
C TYR A 244 20.73 28.03 8.75
N ARG A 245 20.50 29.30 9.12
CA ARG A 245 19.19 29.94 9.13
C ARG A 245 18.82 30.30 7.70
N VAL A 246 17.86 29.58 7.15
CA VAL A 246 17.28 29.90 5.85
C VAL A 246 16.10 30.84 6.02
N SER A 247 16.03 31.83 5.14
CA SER A 247 14.89 32.72 4.96
C SER A 247 14.59 32.75 3.46
N GLU A 248 13.46 32.18 3.08
CA GLU A 248 13.06 31.94 1.68
C GLU A 248 14.07 31.15 0.83
N MET A 249 14.13 29.83 1.05
CA MET A 249 14.91 28.92 0.20
C MET A 249 13.99 28.10 -0.70
N SER A 250 14.06 28.31 -2.01
CA SER A 250 13.43 27.41 -2.98
C SER A 250 14.23 26.11 -3.07
N ILE A 251 13.57 24.99 -2.78
CA ILE A 251 14.17 23.64 -2.82
C ILE A 251 13.60 22.78 -3.95
N SER A 252 12.54 23.24 -4.64
CA SER A 252 12.07 22.65 -5.90
C SER A 252 11.49 23.74 -6.77
N HIS A 253 11.99 23.87 -8.01
CA HIS A 253 11.47 24.78 -9.03
C HIS A 253 10.50 24.07 -10.00
N ASN A 254 9.97 22.91 -9.62
CA ASN A 254 8.96 22.24 -10.41
C ASN A 254 7.72 23.15 -10.54
N LYS A 255 7.30 23.43 -11.78
CA LYS A 255 6.16 24.32 -12.07
C LYS A 255 4.86 23.89 -11.38
N ASN A 256 4.66 22.58 -11.19
CA ASN A 256 3.44 22.04 -10.62
C ASN A 256 3.50 21.90 -9.09
N LEU A 257 4.71 21.79 -8.53
CA LEU A 257 4.93 21.65 -7.09
C LEU A 257 6.19 22.41 -6.69
N PRO A 258 6.17 23.75 -6.74
CA PRO A 258 7.25 24.54 -6.22
C PRO A 258 7.27 24.40 -4.70
N ILE A 259 8.44 24.19 -4.11
CA ILE A 259 8.59 24.02 -2.65
C ILE A 259 9.55 25.07 -2.14
N VAL A 260 9.07 25.88 -1.21
CA VAL A 260 9.81 26.97 -0.60
C VAL A 260 9.85 26.76 0.91
N VAL A 261 11.06 26.76 1.47
CA VAL A 261 11.29 26.83 2.91
C VAL A 261 11.33 28.30 3.31
N LYS A 262 10.23 28.83 3.84
CA LYS A 262 10.11 30.23 4.28
C LYS A 262 11.05 30.54 5.44
N SER A 263 11.19 29.59 6.36
CA SER A 263 12.12 29.67 7.48
C SER A 263 12.56 28.29 7.91
N GLY A 264 13.76 28.16 8.46
CA GLY A 264 14.24 26.90 9.05
C GLY A 264 15.72 26.93 9.42
N LEU A 265 16.16 25.88 10.10
CA LEU A 265 17.55 25.63 10.46
C LEU A 265 18.05 24.39 9.72
N ILE A 266 19.11 24.55 8.93
CA ILE A 266 19.74 23.46 8.19
C ILE A 266 21.10 23.12 8.82
N ASP A 267 21.29 21.84 9.09
CA ASP A 267 22.59 21.25 9.37
C ASP A 267 23.02 20.39 8.18
N LEU A 268 24.19 20.67 7.60
CA LEU A 268 24.78 19.92 6.49
C LEU A 268 26.06 19.23 6.94
N ASN A 269 26.21 17.96 6.59
CA ASN A 269 27.49 17.25 6.71
C ASN A 269 27.72 16.49 5.42
N GLY A 270 28.96 16.48 4.92
CA GLY A 270 29.26 15.70 3.74
C GLY A 270 30.73 15.32 3.60
N ASN A 271 30.94 14.27 2.83
CA ASN A 271 32.21 13.75 2.40
C ASN A 271 32.18 13.55 0.88
N LEU A 272 33.19 14.05 0.19
CA LEU A 272 33.41 13.83 -1.23
C LEU A 272 34.77 13.19 -1.41
N SER A 273 34.87 12.27 -2.35
CA SER A 273 36.11 11.70 -2.82
C SER A 273 36.13 11.57 -4.33
N LEU A 274 37.31 11.76 -4.92
CA LEU A 274 37.57 11.50 -6.33
C LEU A 274 38.82 10.66 -6.45
N LYS A 275 38.67 9.41 -6.89
CA LYS A 275 39.77 8.46 -7.08
C LYS A 275 40.22 8.44 -8.52
N ASN A 276 41.53 8.51 -8.75
CA ASN A 276 42.19 8.46 -10.05
C ASN A 276 41.61 9.48 -11.04
N GLY A 277 41.20 10.64 -10.56
CA GLY A 277 40.54 11.71 -11.34
C GLY A 277 39.19 11.35 -11.96
N LYS A 278 38.63 10.15 -11.69
CA LYS A 278 37.41 9.65 -12.33
C LYS A 278 36.39 9.12 -11.35
N GLY A 279 36.76 8.29 -10.38
CA GLY A 279 35.83 7.64 -9.46
C GLY A 279 35.26 8.60 -8.43
N LEU A 280 34.12 9.23 -8.76
CA LEU A 280 33.41 10.16 -7.90
C LEU A 280 32.55 9.39 -6.91
N GLU A 281 32.77 9.64 -5.62
CA GLU A 281 31.84 9.27 -4.56
C GLU A 281 31.55 10.50 -3.70
N ALA A 282 30.28 10.74 -3.38
CA ALA A 282 29.91 11.78 -2.43
C ALA A 282 28.74 11.31 -1.57
N ASP A 283 28.80 11.57 -0.27
CA ASP A 283 27.68 11.43 0.65
C ASP A 283 27.45 12.77 1.34
N VAL A 284 26.21 13.26 1.28
CA VAL A 284 25.79 14.52 1.91
C VAL A 284 24.51 14.26 2.69
N ILE A 285 24.50 14.61 3.96
CA ILE A 285 23.34 14.55 4.84
C ILE A 285 22.94 15.97 5.19
N SER A 286 21.69 16.32 4.87
CA SER A 286 21.03 17.55 5.28
C SER A 286 19.96 17.24 6.30
N LYS A 287 19.91 18.02 7.39
CA LYS A 287 18.84 17.96 8.39
C LYS A 287 18.19 19.33 8.48
N LEU A 288 16.91 19.40 8.18
CA LEU A 288 16.10 20.61 8.34
C LEU A 288 15.30 20.50 9.65
N ARG A 289 15.29 21.58 10.44
CA ARG A 289 14.53 21.72 11.68
C ARG A 289 13.80 23.05 11.74
N SER A 290 12.73 23.12 12.52
CA SER A 290 11.90 24.33 12.71
C SER A 290 11.47 24.96 11.38
N ALA A 291 11.14 24.11 10.42
CA ALA A 291 10.78 24.50 9.07
C ALA A 291 9.38 25.09 9.00
N ARG A 292 9.23 26.15 8.21
CA ARG A 292 7.96 26.58 7.62
C ARG A 292 8.05 26.34 6.13
N ILE A 293 7.37 25.32 5.64
CA ILE A 293 7.38 24.92 4.24
C ILE A 293 6.09 25.39 3.59
N GLU A 294 6.21 26.01 2.43
CA GLU A 294 5.07 26.43 1.61
C GLU A 294 5.25 25.89 0.20
N THR A 295 4.12 25.58 -0.43
CA THR A 295 4.07 25.24 -1.85
C THR A 295 3.26 26.29 -2.59
N THR A 296 3.94 27.25 -3.22
CA THR A 296 3.30 28.41 -3.85
C THR A 296 2.99 28.11 -5.33
N GLY A 297 1.88 27.44 -5.65
CA GLY A 297 1.63 27.14 -7.08
C GLY A 297 0.37 26.39 -7.48
N VAL A 298 -0.59 26.19 -6.59
CA VAL A 298 -1.72 25.27 -6.84
C VAL A 298 -2.96 26.02 -7.35
N ARG A 299 -2.89 26.65 -8.53
CA ARG A 299 -4.12 27.19 -9.16
C ARG A 299 -5.01 26.10 -9.77
N HIS A 300 -4.43 24.96 -10.17
CA HIS A 300 -5.13 23.78 -10.69
C HIS A 300 -4.43 22.46 -10.30
N ALA A 301 -4.11 22.24 -9.03
CA ALA A 301 -3.47 20.98 -8.64
C ALA A 301 -4.42 19.79 -8.75
N SER A 302 -3.86 18.69 -9.23
CA SER A 302 -4.43 17.37 -9.03
C SER A 302 -4.62 17.05 -7.55
N LEU A 303 -5.48 16.07 -7.25
CA LEU A 303 -5.66 15.56 -5.90
C LEU A 303 -4.34 15.08 -5.28
N LEU A 304 -3.44 14.51 -6.08
CA LEU A 304 -2.14 14.05 -5.59
C LEU A 304 -1.21 15.23 -5.24
N GLU A 305 -1.11 16.24 -6.10
CA GLU A 305 -0.29 17.43 -5.85
C GLU A 305 -0.76 18.21 -4.61
N SER A 306 -2.07 18.39 -4.45
CA SER A 306 -2.66 19.02 -3.24
C SER A 306 -2.42 18.19 -1.97
N THR A 307 -2.41 16.86 -2.07
CA THR A 307 -2.08 15.95 -0.97
C THR A 307 -0.61 16.09 -0.56
N ILE A 308 0.30 16.11 -1.54
CA ILE A 308 1.73 16.29 -1.30
C ILE A 308 2.00 17.66 -0.70
N SER A 309 1.40 18.71 -1.27
CA SER A 309 1.46 20.08 -0.75
C SER A 309 1.02 20.19 0.71
N SER A 310 -0.14 19.60 1.04
CA SER A 310 -0.67 19.60 2.41
C SER A 310 0.24 18.82 3.36
N ALA A 311 0.74 17.66 2.92
CA ALA A 311 1.67 16.85 3.72
C ALA A 311 2.96 17.62 4.01
N LEU A 312 3.56 18.27 3.00
CA LEU A 312 4.79 19.05 3.16
C LEU A 312 4.60 20.28 4.05
N SER A 313 3.47 20.98 3.94
CA SER A 313 3.20 22.19 4.72
C SER A 313 3.10 21.92 6.23
N GLY A 314 2.74 20.69 6.62
CA GLY A 314 2.69 20.26 8.03
C GLY A 314 4.05 19.82 8.60
N ILE A 315 5.10 19.73 7.79
CA ILE A 315 6.39 19.19 8.21
C ILE A 315 7.28 20.30 8.75
N GLN A 316 7.69 20.14 10.02
CA GLN A 316 8.59 21.07 10.70
C GLN A 316 10.06 20.63 10.65
N GLY A 317 10.34 19.41 10.21
CA GLY A 317 11.71 18.92 10.10
C GLY A 317 11.78 17.57 9.40
N PHE A 318 12.89 17.34 8.74
CA PHE A 318 13.18 16.12 8.00
C PHE A 318 14.68 16.02 7.73
N TRP A 319 15.15 14.84 7.32
CA TRP A 319 16.52 14.66 6.84
C TRP A 319 16.54 14.15 5.41
N ILE A 320 17.55 14.55 4.66
CA ILE A 320 17.84 14.06 3.31
C ILE A 320 19.26 13.55 3.30
N LYS A 321 19.46 12.33 2.77
CA LYS A 321 20.78 11.83 2.38
C LYS A 321 20.85 11.80 0.86
N ILE A 322 21.90 12.41 0.33
CA ILE A 322 22.26 12.41 -1.08
C ILE A 322 23.53 11.60 -1.22
N THR A 323 23.52 10.60 -2.10
CA THR A 323 24.71 9.83 -2.47
C THR A 323 24.94 9.99 -3.97
N LEU A 324 26.14 10.41 -4.36
CA LEU A 324 26.59 10.46 -5.75
C LEU A 324 27.62 9.37 -5.98
N LYS A 325 27.48 8.61 -7.06
CA LYS A 325 28.46 7.60 -7.49
C LYS A 325 28.63 7.59 -9.00
N GLY A 326 29.87 7.45 -9.48
CA GLY A 326 30.17 7.30 -10.90
C GLY A 326 31.41 8.09 -11.29
N THR A 327 31.29 8.91 -12.33
CA THR A 327 32.34 9.78 -12.86
C THR A 327 31.94 11.25 -12.85
N LEU A 328 32.90 12.15 -13.11
CA LEU A 328 32.62 13.58 -13.21
C LEU A 328 31.69 13.95 -14.38
N ASP A 329 31.61 13.10 -15.41
CA ASP A 329 30.79 13.33 -16.60
C ASP A 329 29.49 12.51 -16.58
N ASP A 330 29.53 11.32 -15.97
CA ASP A 330 28.39 10.42 -15.81
C ASP A 330 28.31 9.90 -14.38
N TYR A 331 27.36 10.41 -13.60
CA TYR A 331 27.13 10.01 -12.21
C TYR A 331 25.65 9.75 -11.93
N LYS A 332 25.41 8.85 -10.99
CA LYS A 332 24.09 8.56 -10.45
C LYS A 332 23.90 9.22 -9.10
N ALA A 333 22.83 10.00 -8.97
CA ALA A 333 22.36 10.54 -7.70
C ALA A 333 21.28 9.64 -7.10
N SER A 334 21.47 9.26 -5.83
CA SER A 334 20.47 8.59 -5.00
C SER A 334 20.05 9.52 -3.87
N ILE A 335 18.75 9.66 -3.64
CA ILE A 335 18.21 10.54 -2.61
C ILE A 335 17.29 9.71 -1.72
N THR A 336 17.56 9.73 -0.42
CA THR A 336 16.72 9.07 0.59
C THR A 336 16.34 10.06 1.69
N SER A 337 15.13 9.91 2.22
CA SER A 337 14.62 10.81 3.25
C SER A 337 13.54 10.14 4.09
N ASP A 338 13.37 10.59 5.34
CA ASP A 338 12.18 10.27 6.14
C ASP A 338 10.90 10.87 5.53
N LEU A 339 11.01 11.91 4.69
CA LEU A 339 9.91 12.44 3.87
C LEU A 339 9.25 11.36 3.01
N ASP A 340 10.01 10.38 2.52
CA ASP A 340 9.46 9.30 1.69
C ASP A 340 8.34 8.56 2.44
N SER A 341 8.53 8.30 3.73
CA SER A 341 7.53 7.62 4.57
C SER A 341 6.31 8.50 4.86
N VAL A 342 6.52 9.79 5.11
CA VAL A 342 5.47 10.77 5.41
C VAL A 342 4.59 11.01 4.19
N LEU A 343 5.22 11.23 3.03
CA LEU A 343 4.55 11.42 1.75
C LEU A 343 3.83 10.15 1.29
N ALA A 344 4.48 8.99 1.40
CA ALA A 344 3.86 7.72 1.05
C ALA A 344 2.63 7.42 1.92
N SER A 345 2.67 7.75 3.21
CA SER A 345 1.51 7.59 4.11
C SER A 345 0.35 8.51 3.71
N SER A 346 0.65 9.77 3.39
CA SER A 346 -0.35 10.75 2.95
C SER A 346 -1.01 10.34 1.64
N ILE A 347 -0.21 9.91 0.65
CA ILE A 347 -0.71 9.41 -0.63
C ILE A 347 -1.53 8.13 -0.44
N ARG A 348 -1.05 7.18 0.38
CA ARG A 348 -1.81 5.95 0.70
C ARG A 348 -3.19 6.26 1.28
N ASN A 349 -3.28 7.23 2.18
CA ASN A 349 -4.56 7.64 2.77
C ASN A 349 -5.53 8.19 1.71
N VAL A 350 -5.03 8.99 0.77
CA VAL A 350 -5.84 9.55 -0.30
C VAL A 350 -6.24 8.49 -1.33
N VAL A 351 -5.34 7.59 -1.70
CA VAL A 351 -5.66 6.43 -2.54
C VAL A 351 -6.69 5.53 -1.86
N ALA A 352 -6.57 5.27 -0.55
CA ALA A 352 -7.53 4.48 0.21
C ALA A 352 -8.92 5.14 0.23
N LYS A 353 -9.00 6.45 0.44
CA LYS A 353 -10.25 7.23 0.35
C LYS A 353 -10.88 7.13 -1.05
N GLN A 354 -10.09 7.34 -2.11
CA GLN A 354 -10.60 7.23 -3.48
C GLN A 354 -11.03 5.81 -3.84
N THR A 355 -10.30 4.81 -3.37
CA THR A 355 -10.66 3.40 -3.52
C THR A 355 -11.97 3.09 -2.79
N ALA A 356 -12.19 3.62 -1.59
CA ALA A 356 -13.44 3.46 -0.86
C ALA A 356 -14.61 4.15 -1.57
N LEU A 357 -14.41 5.36 -2.11
CA LEU A 357 -15.42 6.07 -2.91
C LEU A 357 -15.76 5.32 -4.20
N LEU A 358 -14.75 4.81 -4.91
CA LEU A 358 -14.94 3.99 -6.11
C LEU A 358 -15.68 2.70 -5.76
N LYS A 359 -15.31 2.00 -4.69
CA LYS A 359 -16.02 0.81 -4.21
C LYS A 359 -17.49 1.10 -3.93
N ARG A 360 -17.79 2.22 -3.24
CA ARG A 360 -19.18 2.63 -2.98
C ARG A 360 -19.93 2.89 -4.29
N ARG A 361 -19.34 3.63 -5.24
CA ARG A 361 -19.96 3.91 -6.54
C ARG A 361 -20.18 2.66 -7.38
N LEU A 362 -19.19 1.76 -7.45
CA LEU A 362 -19.31 0.48 -8.15
C LEU A 362 -20.37 -0.41 -7.49
N TYR A 363 -20.38 -0.49 -6.16
CA TYR A 363 -21.40 -1.24 -5.43
C TYR A 363 -22.80 -0.70 -5.71
N SER A 364 -23.00 0.63 -5.63
CA SER A 364 -24.27 1.27 -5.98
C SER A 364 -24.65 1.03 -7.44
N ALA A 365 -23.73 1.14 -8.39
CA ALA A 365 -24.00 0.94 -9.81
C ALA A 365 -24.39 -0.52 -10.11
N ILE A 366 -23.66 -1.49 -9.57
CA ILE A 366 -23.98 -2.92 -9.76
C ILE A 366 -25.30 -3.24 -9.07
N LEU A 367 -25.53 -2.79 -7.82
CA LEU A 367 -26.80 -2.98 -7.14
C LEU A 367 -27.97 -2.42 -7.95
N ASN A 368 -27.87 -1.17 -8.43
CA ASN A 368 -28.94 -0.58 -9.24
C ASN A 368 -29.21 -1.42 -10.49
N SER A 369 -28.18 -1.96 -11.15
CA SER A 369 -28.34 -2.82 -12.32
C SER A 369 -28.92 -4.20 -12.01
N THR A 370 -28.72 -4.73 -10.79
CA THR A 370 -29.19 -6.06 -10.37
C THR A 370 -30.43 -6.00 -9.46
N GLN A 371 -30.91 -4.80 -9.11
CA GLN A 371 -31.93 -4.58 -8.09
C GLN A 371 -33.27 -5.21 -8.49
N ALA A 372 -33.70 -5.03 -9.73
CA ALA A 372 -34.95 -5.61 -10.24
C ALA A 372 -34.94 -7.14 -10.12
N GLN A 373 -33.87 -7.78 -10.57
CA GLN A 373 -33.69 -9.23 -10.51
C GLN A 373 -33.57 -9.75 -9.06
N THR A 374 -32.90 -9.00 -8.19
CA THR A 374 -32.71 -9.37 -6.78
C THR A 374 -34.00 -9.18 -5.96
N GLN A 375 -34.79 -8.14 -6.25
CA GLN A 375 -36.10 -7.92 -5.63
C GLN A 375 -37.10 -9.02 -6.01
N GLU A 376 -37.10 -9.45 -7.28
CA GLU A 376 -37.93 -10.56 -7.74
C GLU A 376 -37.57 -11.89 -7.03
N ILE A 377 -36.27 -12.18 -6.90
CA ILE A 377 -35.77 -13.37 -6.18
C ILE A 377 -36.14 -13.32 -4.69
N ASN A 378 -35.97 -12.17 -4.03
CA ASN A 378 -36.30 -12.00 -2.61
C ASN A 378 -37.81 -12.05 -2.35
N GLY A 379 -38.63 -11.49 -3.24
CA GLY A 379 -40.09 -11.63 -3.19
C GLY A 379 -40.53 -13.08 -3.34
N GLY A 380 -39.93 -13.82 -4.29
CA GLY A 380 -40.17 -15.25 -4.46
C GLY A 380 -39.81 -16.10 -3.23
N LEU A 381 -38.71 -15.78 -2.55
CA LEU A 381 -38.31 -16.43 -1.29
C LEU A 381 -39.30 -16.17 -0.15
N LYS A 382 -39.82 -14.94 -0.04
CA LYS A 382 -40.84 -14.58 0.97
C LYS A 382 -42.15 -15.33 0.74
N ASP A 383 -42.57 -15.45 -0.52
CA ASP A 383 -43.76 -16.23 -0.89
C ASP A 383 -43.61 -17.73 -0.58
N LEU A 384 -42.40 -18.29 -0.77
CA LEU A 384 -42.10 -19.68 -0.42
C LEU A 384 -42.21 -19.92 1.09
N LEU A 385 -41.80 -18.97 1.95
CA LEU A 385 -42.02 -19.08 3.40
C LEU A 385 -43.51 -19.21 3.79
N GLY A 386 -44.40 -18.53 3.06
CA GLY A 386 -45.85 -18.73 3.21
C GLY A 386 -46.28 -20.17 2.90
N THR A 387 -45.64 -20.80 1.91
CA THR A 387 -45.88 -22.21 1.53
C THR A 387 -45.42 -23.17 2.63
N ARG A 388 -44.27 -22.92 3.26
CA ARG A 388 -43.78 -23.67 4.44
C ARG A 388 -44.81 -23.69 5.57
N THR A 389 -45.36 -22.51 5.88
CA THR A 389 -46.35 -22.32 6.95
C THR A 389 -47.58 -23.20 6.73
N ILE A 390 -48.06 -23.29 5.48
CA ILE A 390 -49.21 -24.14 5.11
C ILE A 390 -48.88 -25.63 5.31
N ILE A 391 -47.68 -26.08 4.90
CA ILE A 391 -47.25 -27.49 5.05
C ILE A 391 -47.12 -27.84 6.54
N THR A 392 -46.51 -26.97 7.35
CA THR A 392 -46.36 -27.16 8.80
C THR A 392 -47.72 -27.18 9.51
N GLN A 393 -48.65 -26.30 9.13
CA GLN A 393 -50.00 -26.30 9.69
C GLN A 393 -50.74 -27.62 9.41
N ARG A 394 -50.72 -28.10 8.15
CA ARG A 394 -51.35 -29.38 7.78
C ARG A 394 -50.73 -30.56 8.51
N MET A 395 -49.41 -30.56 8.69
CA MET A 395 -48.70 -31.58 9.46
C MET A 395 -49.16 -31.59 10.93
N GLY A 396 -49.32 -30.42 11.56
CA GLY A 396 -49.84 -30.29 12.92
C GLY A 396 -51.29 -30.77 13.05
N GLU A 397 -52.14 -30.42 12.09
CA GLU A 397 -53.54 -30.87 12.03
C GLU A 397 -53.63 -32.41 11.92
N LEU A 398 -52.85 -33.03 11.03
CA LEU A 398 -52.79 -34.50 10.89
C LEU A 398 -52.26 -35.21 12.14
N ALA A 399 -51.21 -34.66 12.77
CA ALA A 399 -50.67 -35.20 14.02
C ALA A 399 -51.70 -35.11 15.17
N SER A 400 -52.47 -34.02 15.26
CA SER A 400 -53.55 -33.87 16.25
C SER A 400 -54.70 -34.85 16.05
N ILE A 401 -54.96 -35.23 14.79
CA ILE A 401 -55.99 -36.22 14.44
C ILE A 401 -55.51 -37.62 14.85
N LEU A 402 -54.23 -37.93 14.62
CA LEU A 402 -53.62 -39.19 15.03
C LEU A 402 -53.63 -39.37 16.56
N SER A 403 -53.36 -38.32 17.33
CA SER A 403 -53.36 -38.38 18.81
C SER A 403 -54.76 -38.57 19.42
N ASN A 404 -55.81 -38.16 18.70
CA ASN A 404 -57.20 -38.24 19.15
C ASN A 404 -57.93 -39.52 18.69
N MET A 405 -57.22 -40.46 18.06
CA MET A 405 -57.81 -41.74 17.69
C MET A 405 -58.03 -42.64 18.91
N PRO A 406 -59.15 -43.39 18.95
CA PRO A 406 -59.43 -44.33 20.02
C PRO A 406 -58.35 -45.42 20.09
N GLN A 407 -57.83 -45.67 21.29
CA GLN A 407 -56.84 -46.71 21.57
C GLN A 407 -57.55 -48.06 21.63
N SER A 408 -56.98 -49.09 20.97
CA SER A 408 -57.40 -50.47 21.19
C SER A 408 -56.81 -50.93 22.53
N ASP A 409 -57.62 -50.96 23.57
CA ASP A 409 -57.27 -51.61 24.85
C ASP A 409 -57.28 -53.14 24.68
N SER A 410 -56.25 -53.69 24.02
CA SER A 410 -56.03 -55.14 23.94
C SER A 410 -55.15 -55.64 25.09
N ASN A 411 -55.45 -55.23 26.34
CA ASN A 411 -54.75 -55.77 27.51
C ASN A 411 -55.59 -55.84 28.81
N LYS A 412 -56.91 -56.04 28.72
CA LYS A 412 -57.68 -56.58 29.85
C LYS A 412 -57.93 -58.06 29.60
N GLY A 413 -57.15 -58.89 30.29
CA GLY A 413 -57.35 -60.33 30.35
C GLY A 413 -58.78 -60.66 30.75
N ILE A 414 -59.42 -61.51 29.96
CA ILE A 414 -60.69 -62.13 30.29
C ILE A 414 -60.41 -63.14 31.41
N GLY A 415 -60.61 -62.73 32.66
CA GLY A 415 -60.61 -63.64 33.80
C GLY A 415 -61.96 -64.32 33.91
N PHE A 416 -62.03 -65.60 33.55
CA PHE A 416 -63.12 -66.48 33.95
C PHE A 416 -62.71 -67.26 35.21
N PRO A 417 -63.53 -67.26 36.29
CA PRO A 417 -63.52 -68.33 37.27
C PRO A 417 -64.76 -69.23 37.09
N PHE A 418 -64.51 -70.54 37.01
CA PHE A 418 -65.51 -71.61 36.94
C PHE A 418 -66.29 -71.77 38.27
N GLN A 419 -67.54 -72.25 38.17
CA GLN A 419 -68.14 -73.25 39.08
C GLN A 419 -68.60 -74.39 38.15
N ARG A 420 -68.27 -75.66 38.28
CA ARG A 420 -67.74 -76.54 39.34
C ARG A 420 -66.67 -77.46 38.76
#